data_AF-A0A0C3BI99-F1
#
_entry.id   AF-A0A0C3BI99-F1
#
_cell.length_a   1.000
_cell.length_b   1.000
_cell.length_c   1.000
_cell.angle_alpha   90.00
_cell.angle_beta   90.00
_cell.angle_gamma   90.00
#
_symmetry.space_group_name_H-M   'P 1'
#
loop_
_entity.id
_entity.type
_entity.pdbx_description
1 polymer ?
#
loop_
_entity_poly.entity_id
_entity_poly.type
_entity_poly.pdbx_seq_one_letter_code
_entity_poly.pdbx_strand_id
1 'polypeptide(L)'
;MLLSAGNPDVEGVVSPKSSYASVLSFVSAVNWIESTSWDGRYAMVIVGNDEDNLVFLVGADAPIMLEPYRGFSLKIGDQGTSTVLASVSSALQDAFSVYQRKRSAWISRSGLSVSSETDPATTFFAFDYMIYDGAQEDILHGAHAELYAKSRQALKPKNIWLASKRITSPILQNNLEQGSPLTRLAVLIHTVPSYDLFEKRIALFAYGGGEGSSYLSLRVKGDTKYMRDTRDF
;
A
#
# COMPACT_ATOMS: atom_id res chain seq x y z
N MET A 1 0.29 8.53 28.40
CA MET A 1 -0.62 8.97 27.32
C MET A 1 -1.97 8.25 27.39
N LEU A 2 -2.02 6.91 27.34
CA LEU A 2 -3.30 6.17 27.39
C LEU A 2 -3.96 6.12 28.78
N LEU A 3 -3.18 5.82 29.83
CA LEU A 3 -3.65 5.84 31.22
C LEU A 3 -4.19 7.22 31.64
N SER A 4 -3.47 8.28 31.25
CA SER A 4 -3.88 9.67 31.48
C SER A 4 -5.11 10.09 30.67
N ALA A 5 -5.41 9.38 29.57
CA ALA A 5 -6.58 9.61 28.74
C ALA A 5 -7.80 8.75 29.17
N GLY A 6 -7.67 7.94 30.22
CA GLY A 6 -8.76 7.11 30.75
C GLY A 6 -9.09 5.88 29.91
N ASN A 7 -8.27 5.53 28.91
CA ASN A 7 -8.44 4.32 28.09
C ASN A 7 -7.13 3.52 28.04
N PRO A 8 -6.80 2.76 29.11
CA PRO A 8 -5.60 1.94 29.15
C PRO A 8 -5.74 0.60 28.39
N ASP A 9 -6.97 0.21 28.05
CA ASP A 9 -7.27 -1.07 27.39
C ASP A 9 -7.14 -0.93 25.88
N VAL A 10 -5.90 -0.98 25.39
CA VAL A 10 -5.54 -0.86 23.98
C VAL A 10 -4.51 -1.94 23.64
N GLU A 11 -4.90 -2.85 22.75
CA GLU A 11 -3.96 -3.80 22.14
C GLU A 11 -2.97 -3.07 21.23
N GLY A 12 -1.75 -3.58 21.12
CA GLY A 12 -0.76 -2.95 20.26
C GLY A 12 0.45 -3.83 19.99
N VAL A 13 1.03 -3.62 18.82
CA VAL A 13 2.32 -4.17 18.43
C VAL A 13 3.23 -3.02 17.99
N VAL A 14 4.49 -3.09 18.39
CA VAL A 14 5.52 -2.17 17.90
C VAL A 14 6.39 -2.94 16.92
N SER A 15 6.51 -2.42 15.71
CA SER A 15 7.36 -3.01 14.67
C SER A 15 8.64 -2.19 14.49
N PRO A 16 9.76 -2.82 14.09
CA PRO A 16 10.99 -2.10 13.79
C PRO A 16 10.78 -1.09 12.67
N LYS A 17 11.66 -0.07 12.60
CA LYS A 17 11.60 0.98 11.58
C LYS A 17 11.96 0.41 10.20
N SER A 18 10.95 0.03 9.41
CA SER A 18 11.11 -0.32 7.99
C SER A 18 9.82 -0.06 7.19
N SER A 19 9.94 0.17 5.88
CA SER A 19 8.78 0.34 4.99
C SER A 19 7.90 -0.92 4.92
N TYR A 20 8.51 -2.10 5.08
CA TYR A 20 7.78 -3.35 5.19
C TYR A 20 7.00 -3.44 6.51
N ALA A 21 7.61 -3.04 7.62
CA ALA A 21 6.97 -3.00 8.93
C ALA A 21 5.77 -2.05 8.97
N SER A 22 5.82 -0.88 8.31
CA SER A 22 4.66 0.04 8.28
C SER A 22 3.44 -0.60 7.62
N VAL A 23 3.64 -1.28 6.49
CA VAL A 23 2.59 -2.04 5.82
C VAL A 23 2.13 -3.24 6.66
N LEU A 24 3.04 -3.92 7.36
CA LEU A 24 2.67 -5.02 8.25
C LEU A 24 1.81 -4.56 9.43
N SER A 25 2.11 -3.40 10.03
CA SER A 25 1.28 -2.78 11.07
C SER A 25 -0.12 -2.45 10.54
N PHE A 26 -0.22 -1.90 9.33
CA PHE A 26 -1.51 -1.65 8.68
C PHE A 26 -2.32 -2.92 8.45
N VAL A 27 -1.69 -3.96 7.89
CA VAL A 27 -2.37 -5.25 7.67
C VAL A 27 -2.74 -5.93 8.99
N SER A 28 -1.94 -5.76 10.05
CA SER A 28 -2.25 -6.30 11.38
C SER A 28 -3.48 -5.61 11.99
N ALA A 29 -3.60 -4.29 11.83
CA ALA A 29 -4.79 -3.54 12.23
C ALA A 29 -6.05 -4.01 11.49
N VAL A 30 -5.97 -4.21 10.17
CA VAL A 30 -7.09 -4.77 9.39
C VAL A 30 -7.43 -6.18 9.87
N ASN A 31 -6.44 -7.04 10.08
CA ASN A 31 -6.69 -8.40 10.57
C ASN A 31 -7.35 -8.41 11.96
N TRP A 32 -6.97 -7.48 12.85
CA TRP A 32 -7.61 -7.36 14.16
C TRP A 32 -9.08 -6.99 14.03
N ILE A 33 -9.42 -6.01 13.18
CA ILE A 33 -10.81 -5.61 12.88
C ILE A 33 -11.62 -6.77 12.29
N GLU A 34 -11.01 -7.57 11.42
CA GLU A 34 -11.65 -8.74 10.80
C GLU A 34 -11.69 -9.98 11.72
N SER A 35 -11.10 -9.91 12.91
CA SER A 35 -11.01 -11.05 13.82
C SER A 35 -12.18 -11.14 14.79
N THR A 36 -12.31 -12.30 15.46
CA THR A 36 -13.25 -12.49 16.56
C THR A 36 -12.87 -11.70 17.82
N SER A 37 -11.66 -11.15 17.89
CA SER A 37 -11.20 -10.32 19.01
C SER A 37 -11.59 -8.85 18.83
N TRP A 38 -12.16 -8.46 17.68
CA TRP A 38 -12.59 -7.09 17.45
C TRP A 38 -13.71 -6.70 18.42
N ASP A 39 -13.53 -5.58 19.11
CA ASP A 39 -14.46 -5.06 20.11
C ASP A 39 -15.34 -3.90 19.59
N GLY A 40 -15.31 -3.66 18.27
CA GLY A 40 -16.07 -2.57 17.63
C GLY A 40 -15.34 -1.23 17.58
N ARG A 41 -14.17 -1.07 18.21
CA ARG A 41 -13.39 0.18 18.17
C ARG A 41 -12.52 0.27 16.90
N TYR A 42 -12.05 1.48 16.61
CA TYR A 42 -11.06 1.68 15.54
C TYR A 42 -9.68 1.16 15.95
N ALA A 43 -8.93 0.68 14.96
CA ALA A 43 -7.49 0.53 15.10
C ALA A 43 -6.78 1.80 14.61
N MET A 44 -5.64 2.10 15.23
CA MET A 44 -4.80 3.24 14.86
C MET A 44 -3.43 2.73 14.43
N VAL A 45 -2.98 3.13 13.24
CA VAL A 45 -1.66 2.78 12.72
C VAL A 45 -0.85 4.05 12.62
N ILE A 46 0.20 4.14 13.43
CA ILE A 46 1.12 5.26 13.44
C ILE A 46 2.34 4.87 12.62
N VAL A 47 2.63 5.66 11.59
CA VAL A 47 3.77 5.49 10.70
C VAL A 47 4.54 6.80 10.72
N GLY A 48 5.81 6.76 11.06
CA GLY A 48 6.60 7.98 11.07
C GLY A 48 8.09 7.72 11.08
N ASN A 49 8.83 8.81 10.86
CA ASN A 49 10.24 8.89 11.14
C ASN A 49 10.44 9.90 12.29
N ASP A 50 11.66 10.37 12.50
CA ASP A 50 11.97 11.27 13.61
C ASP A 50 11.42 12.70 13.40
N GLU A 51 10.91 13.01 12.19
CA GLU A 51 10.46 14.34 11.78
C GLU A 51 8.96 14.39 11.48
N ASP A 52 8.41 13.33 10.88
CA ASP A 52 7.04 13.28 10.37
C ASP A 52 6.30 12.05 10.91
N ASN A 53 5.12 12.26 11.52
CA ASN A 53 4.22 11.20 11.95
C ASN A 53 2.91 11.27 11.18
N LEU A 54 2.50 10.13 10.65
CA LEU A 54 1.23 9.93 9.97
C LEU A 54 0.41 8.91 10.75
N VAL A 55 -0.88 9.18 10.88
CA VAL A 55 -1.81 8.31 11.59
C VAL A 55 -2.92 7.86 10.64
N PHE A 56 -3.11 6.55 10.51
CA PHE A 56 -4.26 5.97 9.84
C PHE A 56 -5.27 5.48 10.87
N LEU A 57 -6.51 5.91 10.71
CA LEU A 57 -7.65 5.28 11.36
C LEU A 57 -8.15 4.13 10.48
N VAL A 58 -8.23 2.94 11.05
CA VAL A 58 -8.68 1.73 10.36
C VAL A 58 -10.00 1.28 11.01
N GLY A 59 -11.01 1.00 10.19
CA GLY A 59 -12.35 0.63 10.63
C GLY A 59 -13.15 -0.06 9.51
N ALA A 60 -14.32 -0.57 9.88
CA ALA A 60 -15.30 -1.05 8.92
C ALA A 60 -15.83 0.12 8.04
N ASP A 61 -16.33 -0.21 6.84
CA ASP A 61 -16.92 0.74 5.89
C ASP A 61 -16.02 1.92 5.48
N ALA A 62 -14.69 1.70 5.50
CA ALA A 62 -13.72 2.71 5.12
C ALA A 62 -13.84 3.08 3.63
N PRO A 63 -13.66 4.37 3.26
CA PRO A 63 -13.72 4.81 1.86
C PRO A 63 -12.55 4.27 1.03
N ILE A 64 -11.48 3.81 1.67
CA ILE A 64 -10.35 3.12 1.05
C ILE A 64 -10.27 1.72 1.68
N MET A 65 -10.55 0.71 0.88
CA MET A 65 -10.68 -0.67 1.30
C MET A 65 -9.47 -1.50 0.91
N LEU A 66 -8.95 -2.32 1.83
CA LEU A 66 -7.96 -3.34 1.49
C LEU A 66 -8.65 -4.50 0.76
N GLU A 67 -8.11 -4.92 -0.38
CA GLU A 67 -8.61 -6.11 -1.06
C GLU A 67 -8.13 -7.38 -0.33
N PRO A 68 -8.93 -8.47 -0.33
CA PRO A 68 -8.71 -9.64 0.54
C PRO A 68 -7.53 -10.52 0.12
N TYR A 69 -6.83 -10.19 -0.96
CA TYR A 69 -5.67 -10.92 -1.48
C TYR A 69 -4.42 -10.03 -1.43
N ARG A 70 -3.32 -10.62 -0.96
CA ARG A 70 -2.07 -9.90 -0.71
C ARG A 70 -0.86 -10.82 -0.81
N GLY A 71 0.17 -10.34 -1.48
CA GLY A 71 1.45 -11.00 -1.66
C GLY A 71 2.38 -10.65 -0.53
N PHE A 72 2.92 -11.67 0.14
CA PHE A 72 4.01 -11.50 1.10
C PHE A 72 5.10 -12.49 0.72
N SER A 73 6.34 -12.03 0.71
CA SER A 73 7.52 -12.85 0.49
C SER A 73 8.52 -12.56 1.60
N LEU A 74 8.92 -13.60 2.33
CA LEU A 74 9.96 -13.52 3.36
C LEU A 74 11.17 -14.28 2.84
N LYS A 75 12.35 -13.69 2.95
CA LYS A 75 13.62 -14.35 2.63
C LYS A 75 14.53 -14.27 3.84
N ILE A 76 14.82 -15.44 4.42
CA ILE A 76 15.78 -15.55 5.51
C ILE A 76 17.16 -15.80 4.89
N GLY A 77 18.05 -14.79 4.87
CA GLY A 77 19.48 -14.99 4.66
C GLY A 77 20.18 -14.25 3.51
N ASP A 78 21.43 -13.91 3.80
CA ASP A 78 22.59 -13.42 3.03
C ASP A 78 22.39 -12.37 1.92
N GLN A 79 22.39 -11.09 2.33
CA GLN A 79 22.55 -9.95 1.41
C GLN A 79 24.00 -9.78 0.91
N GLY A 80 24.94 -10.67 1.26
CA GLY A 80 26.38 -10.47 1.12
C GLY A 80 26.92 -10.32 -0.31
N THR A 81 26.11 -10.53 -1.36
CA THR A 81 26.57 -10.46 -2.76
C THR A 81 25.61 -9.80 -3.75
N SER A 82 24.37 -9.46 -3.37
CA SER A 82 23.37 -8.89 -4.28
C SER A 82 23.38 -7.37 -4.23
N THR A 83 23.31 -6.71 -5.38
CA THR A 83 23.12 -5.25 -5.43
C THR A 83 21.71 -4.89 -4.92
N VAL A 84 21.57 -3.68 -4.36
CA VAL A 84 20.26 -3.16 -3.92
C VAL A 84 19.21 -3.29 -5.03
N LEU A 85 19.59 -2.98 -6.28
CA LEU A 85 18.70 -3.08 -7.44
C LEU A 85 18.19 -4.51 -7.68
N ALA A 86 19.06 -5.50 -7.63
CA ALA A 86 18.70 -6.90 -7.85
C ALA A 86 17.81 -7.41 -6.71
N SER A 87 18.12 -7.06 -5.46
CA SER A 87 17.33 -7.46 -4.29
C SER A 87 15.94 -6.86 -4.32
N VAL A 88 15.81 -5.55 -4.59
CA VAL A 88 14.53 -4.83 -4.69
C VAL A 88 13.67 -5.38 -5.84
N SER A 89 14.27 -5.56 -7.02
CA SER A 89 13.55 -6.10 -8.18
C SER A 89 13.07 -7.53 -7.95
N SER A 90 13.91 -8.41 -7.41
CA SER A 90 13.51 -9.78 -7.06
C SER A 90 12.40 -9.80 -6.01
N ALA A 91 12.51 -8.95 -4.98
CA ALA A 91 11.50 -8.85 -3.94
C ALA A 91 10.13 -8.39 -4.47
N LEU A 92 10.11 -7.49 -5.46
CA LEU A 92 8.90 -7.10 -6.17
C LEU A 92 8.28 -8.27 -6.93
N GLN A 93 9.09 -8.97 -7.74
CA GLN A 93 8.63 -10.12 -8.53
C GLN A 93 8.03 -11.22 -7.64
N ASP A 94 8.70 -11.54 -6.53
CA ASP A 94 8.24 -12.58 -5.61
C ASP A 94 6.91 -12.21 -4.94
N ALA A 95 6.83 -11.02 -4.33
CA ALA A 95 5.59 -10.57 -3.70
C ALA A 95 4.44 -10.45 -4.71
N PHE A 96 4.72 -9.94 -5.91
CA PHE A 96 3.73 -9.83 -6.96
C PHE A 96 3.23 -11.20 -7.45
N SER A 97 4.11 -12.18 -7.61
CA SER A 97 3.72 -13.55 -7.99
C SER A 97 2.78 -14.19 -6.97
N VAL A 98 3.03 -13.97 -5.67
CA VAL A 98 2.17 -14.46 -4.59
C VAL A 98 0.83 -13.73 -4.62
N TYR A 99 0.82 -12.42 -4.82
CA TYR A 99 -0.39 -11.61 -4.97
C TYR A 99 -1.24 -12.14 -6.13
N GLN A 100 -0.65 -12.33 -7.32
CA GLN A 100 -1.35 -12.83 -8.51
C GLN A 100 -1.98 -14.20 -8.26
N ARG A 101 -1.21 -15.14 -7.69
CA ARG A 101 -1.70 -16.49 -7.37
C ARG A 101 -2.89 -16.46 -6.40
N LYS A 102 -2.78 -15.70 -5.31
CA LYS A 102 -3.86 -15.60 -4.30
C LYS A 102 -5.10 -14.91 -4.87
N ARG A 103 -4.92 -13.86 -5.67
CA ARG A 103 -6.01 -13.17 -6.36
C ARG A 103 -6.75 -14.11 -7.30
N SER A 104 -6.03 -14.82 -8.18
CA SER A 104 -6.65 -15.79 -9.10
C SER A 104 -7.45 -16.85 -8.34
N ALA A 105 -6.88 -17.40 -7.26
CA ALA A 105 -7.59 -18.36 -6.42
C ALA A 105 -8.84 -17.75 -5.74
N TRP A 106 -8.78 -16.50 -5.27
CA TRP A 106 -9.92 -15.81 -4.68
C TRP A 106 -11.04 -15.60 -5.71
N ILE A 107 -10.69 -15.15 -6.91
CA ILE A 107 -11.65 -14.95 -8.00
C ILE A 107 -12.34 -16.27 -8.35
N SER A 108 -11.57 -17.35 -8.54
CA SER A 108 -12.14 -18.67 -8.84
C SER A 108 -13.11 -19.17 -7.76
N ARG A 109 -12.87 -18.83 -6.49
CA ARG A 109 -13.76 -19.21 -5.36
C ARG A 109 -14.98 -18.32 -5.24
N SER A 110 -14.89 -17.06 -5.66
CA SER A 110 -15.98 -16.08 -5.56
C SER A 110 -17.15 -16.34 -6.50
N GLY A 111 -17.01 -17.27 -7.46
CA GLY A 111 -18.02 -17.53 -8.49
C GLY A 111 -18.12 -16.43 -9.55
N LEU A 112 -17.26 -15.40 -9.49
CA LEU A 112 -17.14 -14.37 -10.52
C LEU A 112 -16.55 -14.98 -11.80
N SER A 113 -17.35 -15.09 -12.86
CA SER A 113 -16.86 -15.49 -14.18
C SER A 113 -16.04 -14.36 -14.79
N VAL A 114 -14.76 -14.59 -15.03
CA VAL A 114 -13.88 -13.65 -15.74
C VAL A 114 -13.91 -14.01 -17.22
N SER A 115 -14.69 -13.29 -18.02
CA SER A 115 -14.98 -13.64 -19.40
C SER A 115 -14.29 -12.72 -20.40
N SER A 116 -13.11 -13.11 -20.91
CA SER A 116 -12.35 -12.46 -22.01
C SER A 116 -11.46 -11.27 -21.65
N GLU A 117 -10.36 -11.09 -22.41
CA GLU A 117 -9.37 -9.98 -22.29
C GLU A 117 -9.96 -8.57 -22.44
N THR A 118 -11.22 -8.44 -22.87
CA THR A 118 -11.94 -7.16 -23.03
C THR A 118 -12.96 -6.89 -21.92
N ASP A 119 -13.16 -7.84 -21.00
CA ASP A 119 -14.05 -7.70 -19.84
C ASP A 119 -13.36 -6.89 -18.73
N PRO A 120 -13.98 -5.84 -18.17
CA PRO A 120 -13.42 -5.10 -17.03
C PRO A 120 -13.01 -5.97 -15.84
N ALA A 121 -13.55 -7.20 -15.71
CA ALA A 121 -13.12 -8.21 -14.74
C ALA A 121 -11.78 -8.87 -15.09
N THR A 122 -11.39 -8.94 -16.36
CA THR A 122 -9.98 -9.17 -16.76
C THR A 122 -9.19 -7.86 -16.70
N THR A 123 -9.69 -6.73 -17.19
CA THR A 123 -8.96 -5.42 -17.10
C THR A 123 -8.78 -4.93 -15.66
N PHE A 124 -9.41 -5.61 -14.69
CA PHE A 124 -9.13 -5.64 -13.25
C PHE A 124 -7.66 -6.01 -12.93
N PHE A 125 -6.75 -6.13 -13.90
CA PHE A 125 -5.30 -6.26 -13.69
C PHE A 125 -4.56 -4.92 -13.66
N ALA A 126 -5.19 -3.82 -14.10
CA ALA A 126 -4.56 -2.50 -14.12
C ALA A 126 -4.72 -1.81 -12.76
N PHE A 127 -3.59 -1.40 -12.19
CA PHE A 127 -3.57 -0.42 -11.12
C PHE A 127 -3.61 0.98 -11.74
N ASP A 128 -4.49 1.84 -11.22
CA ASP A 128 -4.49 3.24 -11.62
C ASP A 128 -3.27 3.96 -11.05
N TYR A 129 -2.93 3.63 -9.79
CA TYR A 129 -1.79 4.18 -9.06
C TYR A 129 -0.92 3.07 -8.51
N MET A 130 0.39 3.30 -8.51
CA MET A 130 1.36 2.39 -7.93
C MET A 130 2.22 3.17 -6.95
N ILE A 131 2.29 2.66 -5.72
CA ILE A 131 3.02 3.27 -4.63
C ILE A 131 4.12 2.31 -4.18
N TYR A 132 5.33 2.86 -4.14
CA TYR A 132 6.55 2.19 -3.74
C TYR A 132 7.18 2.94 -2.57
N ASP A 133 8.25 2.38 -2.00
CA ASP A 133 9.16 3.18 -1.19
C ASP A 133 9.72 4.35 -2.04
N GLY A 134 9.69 5.57 -1.50
CA GLY A 134 10.17 6.76 -2.19
C GLY A 134 11.62 6.62 -2.65
N ALA A 135 12.49 6.13 -1.77
CA ALA A 135 13.92 6.02 -2.02
C ALA A 135 14.28 5.01 -3.14
N GLN A 136 13.32 4.18 -3.54
CA GLN A 136 13.50 3.09 -4.52
C GLN A 136 12.58 3.23 -5.75
N GLU A 137 11.89 4.38 -5.92
CA GLU A 137 10.86 4.55 -6.95
C GLU A 137 11.39 4.26 -8.35
N ASP A 138 12.53 4.83 -8.75
CA ASP A 138 13.06 4.67 -10.11
C ASP A 138 13.34 3.20 -10.46
N ILE A 139 13.93 2.47 -9.51
CA ILE A 139 14.25 1.04 -9.65
C ILE A 139 12.95 0.23 -9.78
N LEU A 140 12.00 0.49 -8.88
CA LEU A 140 10.73 -0.25 -8.82
C LEU A 140 9.81 0.07 -10.00
N HIS A 141 9.86 1.30 -10.50
CA HIS A 141 9.13 1.70 -11.69
C HIS A 141 9.60 0.89 -12.90
N GLY A 142 10.93 0.81 -13.12
CA GLY A 142 11.51 -0.01 -14.18
C GLY A 142 11.16 -1.49 -14.04
N ALA A 143 11.37 -2.06 -12.86
CA ALA A 143 11.10 -3.48 -12.59
C ALA A 143 9.62 -3.86 -12.79
N HIS A 144 8.70 -2.98 -12.41
CA HIS A 144 7.27 -3.23 -12.60
C HIS A 144 6.87 -3.06 -14.07
N ALA A 145 7.42 -2.08 -14.79
CA ALA A 145 7.18 -1.93 -16.23
C ALA A 145 7.60 -3.19 -17.01
N GLU A 146 8.72 -3.82 -16.64
CA GLU A 146 9.15 -5.11 -17.19
C GLU A 146 8.19 -6.26 -16.89
N LEU A 147 7.68 -6.34 -15.65
CA LEU A 147 6.68 -7.34 -15.26
C LEU A 147 5.41 -7.24 -16.12
N TYR A 148 4.96 -6.02 -16.41
CA TYR A 148 3.80 -5.77 -17.26
C TYR A 148 4.04 -6.03 -18.75
N ALA A 149 5.20 -5.64 -19.27
CA ALA A 149 5.58 -5.95 -20.64
C ALA A 149 5.53 -7.47 -20.90
N LYS A 150 5.96 -8.27 -19.92
CA LYS A 150 5.90 -9.75 -19.98
C LYS A 150 4.47 -10.30 -19.89
N SER A 151 3.55 -9.62 -19.23
CA SER A 151 2.16 -10.08 -19.05
C SER A 151 1.22 -9.71 -20.21
N ARG A 152 1.71 -9.01 -21.26
CA ARG A 152 0.91 -8.43 -22.37
C ARG A 152 -0.20 -7.47 -21.91
N GLN A 153 -0.12 -6.95 -20.69
CA GLN A 153 -1.10 -6.01 -20.15
C GLN A 153 -0.61 -4.59 -20.38
N ALA A 154 -1.39 -3.79 -21.10
CA ALA A 154 -1.09 -2.38 -21.31
C ALA A 154 -1.31 -1.60 -20.00
N LEU A 155 -0.24 -1.10 -19.39
CA LEU A 155 -0.34 -0.09 -18.35
C LEU A 155 -0.60 1.28 -19.00
N LYS A 156 -1.57 2.01 -18.43
CA LYS A 156 -1.49 3.48 -18.38
C LYS A 156 -1.19 3.82 -16.91
N PRO A 157 0.07 3.72 -16.46
CA PRO A 157 0.36 4.03 -15.08
C PRO A 157 0.15 5.53 -14.92
N LYS A 158 -0.85 5.94 -14.13
CA LYS A 158 -0.85 7.32 -13.62
C LYS A 158 0.17 7.31 -12.50
N ASN A 159 1.41 7.61 -12.86
CA ASN A 159 2.49 7.73 -11.90
C ASN A 159 2.08 8.74 -10.83
N ILE A 160 2.48 8.50 -9.58
CA ILE A 160 2.43 9.49 -8.50
C ILE A 160 3.10 10.81 -8.96
N TRP A 161 3.99 10.73 -9.95
CA TRP A 161 4.56 11.87 -10.66
C TRP A 161 3.54 12.88 -11.24
N LEU A 162 2.31 12.50 -11.56
CA LEU A 162 1.27 13.48 -11.92
C LEU A 162 0.78 14.28 -10.72
N ALA A 163 0.81 13.70 -9.52
CA ALA A 163 0.57 14.40 -8.26
C ALA A 163 1.76 15.27 -7.83
N SER A 164 3.00 14.85 -8.10
CA SER A 164 4.22 15.57 -7.68
C SER A 164 4.35 16.98 -8.27
N LYS A 165 3.90 17.18 -9.53
CA LYS A 165 3.99 18.48 -10.23
C LYS A 165 3.23 19.64 -9.57
N ARG A 166 2.45 19.39 -8.52
CA ARG A 166 1.65 20.41 -7.81
C ARG A 166 1.93 20.50 -6.30
N ILE A 167 2.97 19.83 -5.80
CA ILE A 167 3.30 19.84 -4.37
C ILE A 167 4.21 21.03 -4.07
N THR A 168 3.76 21.94 -3.22
CA THR A 168 4.55 23.08 -2.72
C THR A 168 4.98 22.93 -1.27
N SER A 169 4.35 22.02 -0.50
CA SER A 169 4.73 21.75 0.89
C SER A 169 6.04 20.94 0.92
N PRO A 170 7.09 21.43 1.61
CA PRO A 170 8.34 20.69 1.77
C PRO A 170 8.16 19.33 2.44
N ILE A 171 7.25 19.22 3.41
CA ILE A 171 6.94 17.96 4.11
C ILE A 171 6.32 16.96 3.13
N LEU A 172 5.35 17.38 2.31
CA LEU A 172 4.76 16.50 1.31
C LEU A 172 5.76 16.10 0.22
N GLN A 173 6.70 16.97 -0.13
CA GLN A 173 7.77 16.67 -1.07
C GLN A 173 8.75 15.63 -0.48
N ASN A 174 9.19 15.82 0.76
CA ASN A 174 10.04 14.87 1.47
C ASN A 174 9.35 13.50 1.59
N ASN A 175 8.09 13.49 2.00
CA ASN A 175 7.27 12.29 2.10
C ASN A 175 7.07 11.59 0.76
N LEU A 176 7.03 12.33 -0.35
CA LEU A 176 6.99 11.74 -1.67
C LEU A 176 8.31 11.06 -2.04
N GLU A 177 9.44 11.69 -1.73
CA GLU A 177 10.78 11.26 -2.14
C GLU A 177 11.39 10.18 -1.23
N GLN A 178 11.10 10.21 0.06
CA GLN A 178 11.73 9.34 1.07
C GLN A 178 10.70 8.57 1.91
N GLY A 179 9.41 8.85 1.74
CA GLY A 179 8.38 8.26 2.56
C GLY A 179 8.15 6.77 2.26
N SER A 180 7.73 6.05 3.29
CA SER A 180 7.22 4.68 3.15
C SER A 180 5.97 4.64 2.26
N PRO A 181 5.56 3.47 1.75
CA PRO A 181 4.37 3.35 0.91
C PRO A 181 3.09 3.91 1.54
N LEU A 182 2.91 3.79 2.87
CA LEU A 182 1.76 4.37 3.56
C LEU A 182 1.85 5.90 3.62
N THR A 183 3.04 6.44 3.89
CA THR A 183 3.28 7.89 3.86
C THR A 183 2.96 8.47 2.48
N ARG A 184 3.38 7.79 1.41
CA ARG A 184 3.11 8.19 0.03
C ARG A 184 1.65 7.99 -0.38
N LEU A 185 0.93 7.05 0.23
CA LEU A 185 -0.52 6.93 0.10
C LEU A 185 -1.24 8.18 0.64
N ALA A 186 -0.80 8.73 1.78
CA ALA A 186 -1.35 9.99 2.27
C ALA A 186 -1.04 11.16 1.31
N VAL A 187 0.16 11.22 0.73
CA VAL A 187 0.49 12.22 -0.31
C VAL A 187 -0.46 12.09 -1.50
N LEU A 188 -0.75 10.87 -1.98
CA LEU A 188 -1.70 10.65 -3.08
C LEU A 188 -3.11 11.14 -2.72
N ILE A 189 -3.62 10.79 -1.54
CA ILE A 189 -4.95 11.20 -1.06
C ILE A 189 -5.05 12.73 -0.93
N HIS A 190 -3.99 13.37 -0.48
CA HIS A 190 -3.94 14.82 -0.31
C HIS A 190 -3.92 15.57 -1.66
N THR A 191 -3.20 15.02 -2.63
CA THR A 191 -2.92 15.71 -3.90
C THR A 191 -3.95 15.44 -4.99
N VAL A 192 -4.58 14.27 -4.98
CA VAL A 192 -5.58 13.88 -5.97
C VAL A 192 -6.99 14.16 -5.43
N PRO A 193 -7.85 14.88 -6.17
CA PRO A 193 -9.22 15.11 -5.76
C PRO A 193 -9.99 13.80 -5.55
N SER A 194 -10.91 13.76 -4.57
CA SER A 194 -11.66 12.53 -4.26
C SER A 194 -12.43 11.97 -5.45
N TYR A 195 -12.97 12.82 -6.33
CA TYR A 195 -13.70 12.37 -7.52
C TYR A 195 -12.79 11.68 -8.55
N ASP A 196 -11.50 12.03 -8.59
CA ASP A 196 -10.51 11.40 -9.46
C ASP A 196 -9.99 10.08 -8.85
N LEU A 197 -10.03 9.97 -7.51
CA LEU A 197 -9.70 8.76 -6.77
C LEU A 197 -10.85 7.75 -6.74
N PHE A 198 -12.10 8.15 -6.94
CA PHE A 198 -13.25 7.24 -6.86
C PHE A 198 -13.12 6.07 -7.86
N GLU A 199 -13.44 4.86 -7.38
CA GLU A 199 -13.32 3.58 -8.11
C GLU A 199 -11.88 3.18 -8.51
N LYS A 200 -10.87 3.97 -8.11
CA LYS A 200 -9.48 3.68 -8.44
C LYS A 200 -8.93 2.54 -7.62
N ARG A 201 -8.02 1.80 -8.24
CA ARG A 201 -7.19 0.82 -7.56
C ARG A 201 -5.77 1.30 -7.41
N ILE A 202 -5.25 1.14 -6.20
CA ILE A 202 -3.90 1.55 -5.82
C ILE A 202 -3.11 0.29 -5.46
N ALA A 203 -1.98 0.05 -6.12
CA ALA A 203 -0.99 -0.93 -5.68
C ALA A 203 -0.10 -0.29 -4.61
N LEU A 204 0.15 -1.01 -3.53
CA LEU A 204 1.21 -0.68 -2.58
C LEU A 204 2.20 -1.83 -2.54
N PHE A 205 3.45 -1.50 -2.78
CA PHE A 205 4.57 -2.42 -2.60
C PHE A 205 5.52 -1.87 -1.54
N ALA A 206 5.88 -2.71 -0.57
CA ALA A 206 6.86 -2.40 0.45
C ALA A 206 8.00 -3.41 0.47
N TYR A 207 9.22 -2.91 0.64
CA TYR A 207 10.43 -3.70 0.76
C TYR A 207 11.14 -3.38 2.08
N GLY A 208 11.53 -4.41 2.83
CA GLY A 208 12.12 -4.30 4.16
C GLY A 208 13.62 -4.58 4.21
N GLY A 209 14.37 -4.33 3.13
CA GLY A 209 15.84 -4.41 3.17
C GLY A 209 16.41 -5.80 3.53
N GLY A 210 15.68 -6.88 3.22
CA GLY A 210 16.07 -8.26 3.56
C GLY A 210 15.18 -8.94 4.60
N GLU A 211 14.29 -8.21 5.27
CA GLU A 211 13.28 -8.79 6.17
C GLU A 211 12.14 -9.48 5.39
N GLY A 212 11.73 -8.85 4.29
CA GLY A 212 10.63 -9.31 3.47
C GLY A 212 10.14 -8.24 2.50
N SER A 213 9.16 -8.61 1.70
CA SER A 213 8.41 -7.70 0.83
C SER A 213 6.93 -8.02 0.84
N SER A 214 6.12 -7.01 0.56
CA SER A 214 4.68 -7.14 0.44
C SER A 214 4.16 -6.43 -0.80
N TYR A 215 3.08 -6.96 -1.35
CA TYR A 215 2.34 -6.40 -2.47
C TYR A 215 0.85 -6.51 -2.17
N LEU A 216 0.18 -5.37 -2.04
CA LEU A 216 -1.23 -5.28 -1.70
C LEU A 216 -1.96 -4.32 -2.62
N SER A 217 -3.28 -4.41 -2.63
CA SER A 217 -4.14 -3.58 -3.43
C SER A 217 -5.22 -2.94 -2.58
N LEU A 218 -5.42 -1.64 -2.80
CA LEU A 218 -6.49 -0.87 -2.17
C LEU A 218 -7.51 -0.43 -3.22
N ARG A 219 -8.78 -0.34 -2.83
CA ARG A 219 -9.89 0.17 -3.62
C ARG A 219 -10.49 1.39 -2.98
N VAL A 220 -10.60 2.47 -3.74
CA VAL A 220 -11.32 3.66 -3.29
C VAL A 220 -12.80 3.49 -3.66
N LYS A 221 -13.66 3.41 -2.65
CA LYS A 221 -15.10 3.17 -2.77
C LYS A 221 -15.96 4.26 -2.13
N GLY A 222 -15.36 5.20 -1.41
CA GLY A 222 -16.05 6.32 -0.78
C GLY A 222 -15.34 7.65 -0.99
N ASP A 223 -15.93 8.70 -0.41
CA ASP A 223 -15.39 10.06 -0.44
C ASP A 223 -14.13 10.16 0.45
N THR A 224 -13.02 10.62 -0.13
CA THR A 224 -11.74 10.82 0.55
C THR A 224 -11.51 12.28 0.95
N LYS A 225 -12.48 13.18 0.69
CA LYS A 225 -12.36 14.63 0.97
C LYS A 225 -12.03 14.92 2.43
N TYR A 226 -12.68 14.25 3.37
CA TYR A 226 -12.43 14.45 4.80
C TYR A 226 -11.03 14.01 5.24
N MET A 227 -10.41 13.05 4.53
CA MET A 227 -9.02 12.64 4.79
C MET A 227 -8.02 13.71 4.35
N ARG A 228 -8.36 14.46 3.29
CA ARG A 228 -7.56 15.58 2.78
C ARG A 228 -7.66 16.82 3.66
N ASP A 229 -8.84 17.06 4.23
CA ASP A 229 -9.15 18.30 4.95
C ASP A 229 -8.70 18.31 6.42
N THR A 230 -8.18 17.19 6.95
CA THR A 230 -7.41 17.14 8.20
C THR A 230 -6.08 17.89 8.00
N ARG A 231 -6.15 19.22 8.12
CA ARG A 231 -5.07 20.18 7.93
C ARG A 231 -4.14 20.20 9.15
N ASP A 232 -3.04 19.46 9.08
CA ASP A 232 -1.84 19.69 9.90
C ASP A 232 -0.60 19.13 9.15
N PHE A 233 -0.32 19.64 7.94
CA PHE A 233 0.94 19.43 7.20
C PHE A 233 1.56 20.77 6.85
#